data_AF-A0A1I7TU04-F1
#
_entry.id   AF-A0A1I7TU04-F1
#
_cell.length_a   1.000
_cell.length_b   1.000
_cell.length_c   1.000
_cell.angle_alpha   90.00
_cell.angle_beta   90.00
_cell.angle_gamma   90.00
#
_symmetry.space_group_name_H-M   'P 1'
#
loop_
_entity.id
_entity.type
_entity.pdbx_description
1 polymer ?
#
loop_
_entity_poly.entity_id
_entity_poly.type
_entity_poly.pdbx_seq_one_letter_code
_entity_poly.pdbx_strand_id
1 'polypeptide(L)'
;MFLRSWQKGKTNRQVRQVVLLTSSARDVKEILKGCGGELMDPRTTQLKFREVDGQEYKWIRGGIHIRRNDGRIAAILNNNRRYSTEDENVSDVEIEKYLEARDIWNSENSPDKWLESDFYIYVF
;
A
#
# COMPACT_ATOMS: atom_id res chain seq x y z
N MET A 1 12.71 6.06 -9.47
CA MET A 1 11.79 5.24 -8.66
C MET A 1 10.36 5.71 -8.91
N PHE A 2 9.43 4.81 -9.27
CA PHE A 2 8.07 5.13 -9.73
C PHE A 2 7.29 6.05 -8.78
N LEU A 3 7.24 5.73 -7.49
CA LEU A 3 6.47 6.48 -6.49
C LEU A 3 6.88 7.95 -6.39
N ARG A 4 8.18 8.25 -6.44
CA ARG A 4 8.68 9.63 -6.43
C ARG A 4 8.28 10.40 -7.71
N SER A 5 8.29 9.73 -8.87
CA SER A 5 7.82 10.33 -10.12
C SER A 5 6.31 10.56 -10.08
N TRP A 6 5.56 9.62 -9.51
CA TRP A 6 4.11 9.73 -9.35
C TRP A 6 3.73 10.89 -8.42
N GLN A 7 4.40 11.01 -7.27
CA GLN A 7 4.19 12.10 -6.30
C GLN A 7 4.52 13.48 -6.87
N LYS A 8 5.45 13.56 -7.84
CA LYS A 8 5.77 14.79 -8.58
C LYS A 8 4.84 15.05 -9.78
N GLY A 9 3.83 14.19 -10.01
CA GLY A 9 2.90 14.31 -11.14
C GLY A 9 3.53 14.01 -12.50
N LYS A 10 4.69 13.33 -12.54
CA LYS A 10 5.45 13.02 -13.77
C LYS A 10 5.08 11.67 -14.40
N THR A 11 4.08 10.99 -13.86
CA THR A 11 3.55 9.72 -14.40
C THR A 11 2.25 9.96 -15.14
N ASN A 12 1.79 8.94 -15.88
CA ASN A 12 0.46 8.96 -16.49
C ASN A 12 -0.62 9.26 -15.43
N ARG A 13 -1.43 10.31 -15.66
CA ARG A 13 -2.51 10.73 -14.74
C ARG A 13 -3.63 9.70 -14.63
N GLN A 14 -3.79 8.85 -15.63
CA GLN A 14 -4.81 7.80 -15.68
C GLN A 14 -4.35 6.49 -15.03
N VAL A 15 -3.13 6.43 -14.47
CA VAL A 15 -2.67 5.23 -13.76
C VAL A 15 -3.60 4.95 -12.57
N ARG A 16 -4.06 3.70 -12.46
CA ARG A 16 -4.93 3.21 -11.38
C ARG A 16 -4.27 2.10 -10.57
N GLN A 17 -3.43 1.29 -11.21
CA GLN A 17 -2.75 0.17 -10.59
C GLN A 17 -1.35 0.03 -11.17
N VAL A 18 -0.39 -0.29 -10.31
CA VAL A 18 0.98 -0.64 -10.67
C VAL A 18 1.42 -1.82 -9.82
N VAL A 19 2.01 -2.81 -10.46
CA VAL A 19 2.71 -3.91 -9.78
C VAL A 19 4.20 -3.71 -10.02
N LEU A 20 4.97 -3.56 -8.95
CA LEU A 20 6.43 -3.53 -9.03
C LEU A 20 6.97 -4.84 -8.50
N LEU A 21 7.58 -5.62 -9.40
CA LEU A 21 8.28 -6.86 -9.04
C LEU A 21 9.77 -6.56 -8.97
N THR A 22 10.41 -7.04 -7.91
CA THR A 22 11.85 -6.93 -7.73
C THR A 22 12.48 -8.31 -7.76
N SER A 23 13.70 -8.42 -8.31
CA SER A 23 14.41 -9.71 -8.44
C SER A 23 14.81 -10.34 -7.10
N SER A 24 14.70 -9.58 -6.01
CA SER A 24 15.05 -9.98 -4.64
C SER A 24 14.25 -9.13 -3.68
N ALA A 25 13.85 -9.68 -2.53
CA ALA A 25 13.13 -8.93 -1.51
C ALA A 25 13.91 -7.66 -1.09
N ARG A 26 13.17 -6.56 -0.90
CA ARG A 26 13.70 -5.25 -0.57
C ARG A 26 13.02 -4.71 0.68
N ASP A 27 13.79 -3.96 1.46
CA ASP A 27 13.27 -3.29 2.63
C ASP A 27 12.25 -2.22 2.23
N VAL A 28 11.01 -2.41 2.67
CA VAL A 28 9.88 -1.52 2.39
C VAL A 28 10.18 -0.11 2.87
N LYS A 29 10.81 0.07 4.04
CA LYS A 29 11.15 1.40 4.56
C LYS A 29 12.12 2.13 3.65
N GLU A 30 13.16 1.46 3.20
CA GLU A 30 14.18 2.07 2.34
C GLU A 30 13.63 2.42 0.96
N ILE A 31 12.73 1.59 0.39
CA ILE A 31 12.04 1.93 -0.85
C ILE A 31 11.16 3.18 -0.68
N LEU A 32 10.48 3.31 0.45
CA LEU A 32 9.53 4.40 0.70
C LEU A 32 10.13 5.63 1.37
N LYS A 33 11.43 5.60 1.67
CA LYS A 33 12.15 6.66 2.36
C LYS A 33 11.95 8.01 1.70
N GLY A 34 11.40 8.99 2.42
CA GLY A 34 11.15 10.32 1.87
C GLY A 34 10.05 10.40 0.80
N CYS A 35 9.17 9.40 0.71
CA CYS A 35 7.89 9.50 0.00
C CYS A 35 6.76 9.99 0.93
N GLY A 36 6.98 10.02 2.25
CA GLY A 36 5.96 10.40 3.23
C GLY A 36 4.86 9.33 3.35
N GLY A 37 5.25 8.07 3.40
CA GLY A 37 4.32 6.95 3.59
C GLY A 37 3.75 6.94 5.02
N GLU A 38 2.45 6.69 5.13
CA GLU A 38 1.73 6.50 6.38
C GLU A 38 1.20 5.06 6.41
N LEU A 39 1.59 4.28 7.42
CA LEU A 39 1.05 2.93 7.61
C LEU A 39 -0.35 3.02 8.23
N MET A 40 -1.34 2.46 7.55
CA MET A 40 -2.76 2.56 7.88
C MET A 40 -3.29 1.26 8.48
N ASP A 41 -4.11 1.38 9.52
CA ASP A 41 -4.74 0.25 10.19
C ASP A 41 -5.88 -0.34 9.32
N PRO A 42 -5.84 -1.65 9.00
CA PRO A 42 -6.86 -2.27 8.16
C PRO A 42 -8.26 -2.29 8.79
N ARG A 43 -8.36 -2.16 10.12
CA ARG A 43 -9.65 -2.16 10.83
C ARG A 43 -10.42 -0.85 10.65
N THR A 44 -9.71 0.25 10.38
CA THR A 44 -10.30 1.60 10.33
C THR A 44 -10.15 2.29 8.98
N THR A 45 -9.26 1.80 8.12
CA THR A 45 -8.98 2.40 6.82
C THR A 45 -9.46 1.51 5.69
N GLN A 46 -10.34 2.05 4.85
CA GLN A 46 -10.88 1.37 3.68
C GLN A 46 -10.87 2.27 2.45
N LEU A 47 -10.47 1.72 1.31
CA LEU A 47 -10.43 2.41 0.03
C LEU A 47 -11.15 1.57 -1.03
N LYS A 48 -12.18 2.16 -1.65
CA LYS A 48 -12.94 1.56 -2.75
C LYS A 48 -12.30 1.86 -4.08
N PHE A 49 -11.99 0.83 -4.85
CA PHE A 49 -11.52 0.99 -6.23
C PHE A 49 -12.34 0.16 -7.20
N ARG A 50 -12.28 0.53 -8.47
CA ARG A 50 -12.87 -0.23 -9.57
C ARG A 50 -11.77 -1.05 -10.22
N GLU A 51 -11.99 -2.34 -10.41
CA GLU A 51 -11.01 -3.21 -11.07
C GLU A 51 -10.79 -2.79 -12.53
N VAL A 52 -9.68 -3.26 -13.11
CA VAL A 52 -9.23 -2.87 -14.46
C VAL A 52 -10.25 -3.29 -15.52
N ASP A 53 -10.93 -4.42 -15.33
CA ASP A 53 -12.01 -4.90 -16.21
C ASP A 53 -13.29 -4.06 -16.14
N GLY A 54 -13.38 -3.17 -15.15
CA GLY A 54 -14.49 -2.26 -14.94
C GLY A 54 -15.78 -2.93 -14.46
N GLN A 55 -15.82 -4.24 -14.22
CA GLN A 55 -17.07 -4.94 -13.88
C GLN A 55 -17.37 -4.87 -12.39
N GLU A 56 -16.34 -4.90 -11.55
CA GLU A 56 -16.50 -4.99 -10.09
C GLU A 56 -15.80 -3.87 -9.33
N TYR A 57 -16.40 -3.52 -8.20
CA TYR A 57 -15.75 -2.72 -7.17
C TYR A 57 -15.15 -3.67 -6.13
N LYS A 58 -13.94 -3.35 -5.71
CA LYS A 58 -13.26 -4.03 -4.62
C LYS A 58 -12.80 -3.01 -3.60
N TRP A 59 -12.46 -3.51 -2.42
CA TRP A 59 -11.98 -2.70 -1.30
C TRP A 59 -10.58 -3.13 -0.91
N ILE A 60 -9.76 -2.14 -0.58
CA ILE A 60 -8.44 -2.30 0.05
C ILE A 60 -8.59 -1.81 1.48
N ARG A 61 -8.04 -2.57 2.43
CA ARG A 61 -8.02 -2.21 3.84
C ARG A 61 -6.59 -2.00 4.33
N GLY A 62 -6.35 -0.88 5.00
CA GLY A 62 -5.03 -0.51 5.52
C GLY A 62 -3.99 -0.29 4.42
N GLY A 63 -2.77 -0.78 4.65
CA GLY A 63 -1.64 -0.61 3.72
C GLY A 63 -0.83 0.66 3.99
N ILE A 64 0.09 1.00 3.09
CA ILE A 64 0.90 2.21 3.20
C ILE A 64 0.36 3.26 2.23
N HIS A 65 -0.12 4.37 2.77
CA HIS A 65 -0.66 5.47 1.99
C HIS A 65 0.41 6.51 1.70
N ILE A 66 0.52 6.92 0.46
CA ILE A 66 1.40 7.99 0.00
C ILE A 66 0.55 9.06 -0.64
N ARG A 67 0.67 10.30 -0.13
CA ARG A 67 -0.09 11.45 -0.65
C ARG A 67 0.71 12.17 -1.72
N ARG A 68 0.03 12.48 -2.82
CA ARG A 68 0.51 13.41 -3.84
C ARG A 68 0.15 14.84 -3.46
N ASN A 69 0.88 15.81 -4.00
CA ASN A 69 0.66 17.24 -3.76
C ASN A 69 -0.74 17.74 -4.15
N ASP A 70 -1.46 17.02 -5.01
CA ASP A 70 -2.83 17.35 -5.43
C ASP A 70 -3.91 16.57 -4.64
N GLY A 71 -3.53 15.91 -3.55
CA GLY A 71 -4.44 15.18 -2.67
C GLY A 71 -4.73 13.74 -3.09
N ARG A 72 -4.25 13.28 -4.26
CA ARG A 72 -4.38 11.88 -4.67
C ARG A 72 -3.60 10.94 -3.77
N ILE A 73 -4.10 9.72 -3.63
CA ILE A 73 -3.52 8.71 -2.73
C ILE A 73 -3.01 7.53 -3.55
N ALA A 74 -1.81 7.08 -3.27
CA ALA A 74 -1.33 5.76 -3.66
C ALA A 74 -1.32 4.86 -2.43
N ALA A 75 -2.07 3.77 -2.46
CA ALA A 75 -2.09 2.76 -1.41
C ALA A 75 -1.24 1.56 -1.86
N ILE A 76 -0.27 1.19 -1.02
CA ILE A 76 0.54 -0.01 -1.19
C ILE A 76 -0.02 -1.06 -0.23
N LEU A 77 -0.43 -2.19 -0.77
CA LEU A 77 -1.03 -3.25 0.03
C LEU A 77 0.02 -3.89 0.95
N ASN A 78 -0.34 -4.06 2.23
CA ASN A 78 0.46 -4.84 3.19
C ASN A 78 0.24 -6.35 2.99
N ASN A 79 -0.94 -6.73 2.51
CA ASN A 79 -1.26 -8.09 2.11
C ASN A 79 -1.91 -8.06 0.72
N ASN A 80 -1.71 -9.06 -0.14
CA ASN A 80 -2.35 -9.07 -1.47
C ASN A 80 -3.88 -9.33 -1.42
N ARG A 81 -4.54 -8.98 -0.31
CA ARG A 81 -5.97 -9.21 -0.09
C ARG A 81 -6.78 -8.01 -0.56
N ARG A 82 -7.86 -8.33 -1.26
CA ARG A 82 -8.90 -7.41 -1.72
C ARG A 82 -10.23 -7.95 -1.22
N TYR A 83 -11.11 -7.06 -0.80
CA TYR A 83 -12.41 -7.44 -0.25
C TYR A 83 -13.50 -7.19 -1.29
N SER A 84 -14.47 -8.08 -1.36
CA SER A 84 -15.55 -7.97 -2.37
C SER A 84 -16.72 -7.13 -1.86
N THR A 85 -16.90 -7.04 -0.55
CA THR A 85 -17.95 -6.22 0.08
C THR A 85 -17.33 -5.25 1.08
N GLU A 86 -18.06 -4.16 1.37
CA GLU A 86 -17.63 -3.16 2.34
C GLU A 86 -17.62 -3.75 3.77
N ASP A 87 -18.61 -4.56 4.12
CA ASP A 87 -18.78 -5.13 5.46
C ASP A 87 -17.95 -6.39 5.74
N GLU A 88 -17.10 -6.82 4.79
CA GLU A 88 -16.23 -7.98 5.01
C GLU A 88 -15.20 -7.66 6.11
N ASN A 89 -15.21 -8.47 7.17
CA ASN A 89 -14.32 -8.29 8.31
C ASN A 89 -12.87 -8.57 7.93
N VAL A 90 -11.97 -7.74 8.49
CA VAL A 90 -10.53 -8.03 8.50
C VAL A 90 -10.30 -9.24 9.38
N SER A 91 -9.60 -10.26 8.85
CA SER A 91 -9.27 -11.44 9.64
C SER A 91 -8.17 -11.17 10.68
N ASP A 92 -8.15 -11.93 11.76
CA ASP A 92 -7.13 -11.82 12.82
C ASP A 92 -5.70 -11.95 12.27
N VAL A 93 -5.49 -12.81 11.26
CA VAL A 93 -4.19 -12.98 10.57
C VAL A 93 -3.72 -11.68 9.92
N GLU A 94 -4.64 -10.87 9.39
CA GLU A 94 -4.29 -9.60 8.77
C GLU A 94 -4.04 -8.51 9.80
N ILE A 95 -4.75 -8.55 10.92
CA ILE A 95 -4.52 -7.65 12.06
C ILE A 95 -3.13 -7.94 12.64
N GLU A 96 -2.78 -9.21 12.85
CA GLU A 96 -1.47 -9.63 13.37
C GLU A 96 -0.34 -9.17 12.44
N LYS A 97 -0.44 -9.43 11.13
CA LYS A 97 0.53 -8.94 10.14
C LYS A 97 0.67 -7.42 10.14
N TYR A 98 -0.44 -6.70 10.31
CA TYR A 98 -0.38 -5.24 10.44
C TYR A 98 0.36 -4.82 11.71
N LEU A 99 0.12 -5.47 12.85
CA LEU A 99 0.79 -5.15 14.11
C LEU A 99 2.30 -5.41 14.03
N GLU A 100 2.72 -6.54 13.46
CA GLU A 100 4.13 -6.84 13.18
C GLU A 100 4.77 -5.79 12.26
N ALA A 101 4.11 -5.49 11.13
CA ALA A 101 4.59 -4.48 10.19
C ALA A 101 4.65 -3.09 10.84
N ARG A 102 3.72 -2.76 11.74
CA ARG A 102 3.68 -1.49 12.47
C ARG A 102 4.82 -1.38 13.47
N ASP A 103 5.14 -2.44 14.19
CA ASP A 103 6.23 -2.44 15.16
C ASP A 103 7.57 -2.28 14.44
N ILE A 104 7.76 -2.95 13.30
CA ILE A 104 8.89 -2.70 12.40
C ILE A 104 8.86 -1.26 11.88
N TRP A 105 7.71 -0.77 11.39
CA TRP A 105 7.53 0.56 10.80
C TRP A 105 7.92 1.69 11.76
N ASN A 106 7.51 1.59 13.02
CA ASN A 106 7.72 2.62 14.04
C ASN A 106 9.10 2.54 14.70
N SER A 107 9.83 1.42 14.55
CA SER A 107 11.16 1.30 15.14
C SER A 107 12.23 1.95 14.28
N GLU A 108 12.91 2.98 14.79
CA GLU A 108 14.01 3.64 14.08
C GLU A 108 15.29 2.77 13.99
N ASN A 109 15.45 1.80 14.90
CA ASN A 109 16.67 1.01 15.05
C ASN A 109 16.41 -0.51 15.20
N SER A 110 15.26 -1.03 14.71
CA SER A 110 15.03 -2.48 14.77
C SER A 110 16.04 -3.21 13.87
N PRO A 111 16.64 -4.32 14.33
CA PRO A 111 17.34 -5.23 13.43
C PRO A 111 16.37 -5.89 12.43
N ASP A 112 15.08 -5.92 12.74
CA ASP A 112 14.05 -6.52 11.90
C ASP A 112 13.75 -5.66 10.68
N LYS A 113 13.72 -6.31 9.52
CA LYS A 113 13.44 -5.68 8.23
C LYS A 113 12.14 -6.23 7.68
N TRP A 114 11.29 -5.33 7.18
CA TRP A 114 10.14 -5.72 6.39
C TRP A 114 10.58 -5.85 4.94
N LEU A 115 10.80 -7.09 4.51
CA LEU A 115 11.31 -7.41 3.18
C LEU A 115 10.18 -7.90 2.26
N GLU A 116 9.99 -7.21 1.14
CA GLU A 116 8.98 -7.58 0.12
C GLU A 116 9.61 -7.62 -1.27
N SER A 117 9.19 -8.58 -2.10
CA SER A 117 9.58 -8.62 -3.51
C SER A 117 8.56 -7.96 -4.43
N ASP A 118 7.31 -7.89 -4.00
CA ASP A 118 6.15 -7.55 -4.82
C ASP A 118 5.39 -6.39 -4.18
N PHE A 119 5.25 -5.29 -4.92
CA PHE A 119 4.54 -4.10 -4.44
C PHE A 119 3.30 -3.85 -5.30
N TYR A 120 2.13 -4.08 -4.71
CA TYR A 120 0.83 -3.80 -5.33
C TYR A 120 0.37 -2.40 -4.95
N ILE A 121 0.38 -1.49 -5.92
CA ILE A 121 0.11 -0.07 -5.72
C ILE A 121 -1.18 0.30 -6.43
N TYR A 122 -2.14 0.87 -5.70
CA TYR A 122 -3.41 1.36 -6.23
C TYR A 122 -3.50 2.87 -6.06
N VAL A 123 -3.94 3.56 -7.10
CA VAL A 123 -3.99 5.03 -7.16
C VAL A 123 -5.43 5.49 -7.21
N PHE A 124 -5.76 6.39 -6.29
CA PHE A 124 -7.05 7.04 -6.10
C PHE A 124 -6.87 8.52 -6.48
#